data_AF-A0A0C2J9I7-F1
#
_entry.id   AF-A0A0C2J9I7-F1
#
_cell.length_a   1.000
_cell.length_b   1.000
_cell.length_c   1.000
_cell.angle_alpha   90.00
_cell.angle_beta   90.00
_cell.angle_gamma   90.00
#
_symmetry.space_group_name_H-M   'P 1'
#
loop_
_entity.id
_entity.type
_entity.pdbx_description
1 polymer ?
#
loop_
_entity_poly.entity_id
_entity_poly.type
_entity_poly.pdbx_seq_one_letter_code
_entity_poly.pdbx_strand_id
1 'polypeptide(L)'
;MLKYQYDEMLHFLDVEMLLPIAIRGILSDNEEVFNECQYLFKDLFMKCQSTDRKKGHCTAYTVTSLFNSHSSKIVKNCFQVITSRRKISFVKGCGSLLNAMNNAEKRLVQGNYNVIATHIRKVWKEEDEKISSDESLYDKFIELIDSTTEEEAVELAVSINAGLYNELIK
;
A
#
# COMPACT_ATOMS: atom_id res chain seq x y z
N MET A 1 -33.77 -0.01 -8.97
CA MET A 1 -32.80 0.99 -8.50
C MET A 1 -32.37 0.68 -7.07
N LEU A 2 -33.29 0.56 -6.10
CA LEU A 2 -32.97 0.26 -4.70
C LEU A 2 -32.23 -1.09 -4.48
N LYS A 3 -32.65 -2.16 -5.16
CA LYS A 3 -32.04 -3.49 -5.00
C LYS A 3 -30.55 -3.52 -5.40
N TYR A 4 -30.20 -2.83 -6.49
CA TYR A 4 -28.80 -2.72 -6.92
C TYR A 4 -27.96 -1.91 -5.91
N GLN A 5 -28.51 -0.83 -5.36
CA GLN A 5 -27.83 -0.05 -4.32
C GLN A 5 -27.67 -0.85 -3.02
N TYR A 6 -28.64 -1.70 -2.68
CA TYR A 6 -28.59 -2.57 -1.52
C TYR A 6 -27.56 -3.70 -1.67
N ASP A 7 -27.54 -4.38 -2.83
CA ASP A 7 -26.55 -5.42 -3.13
C ASP A 7 -25.12 -4.85 -3.19
N GLU A 8 -24.97 -3.63 -3.70
CA GLU A 8 -23.71 -2.88 -3.70
C GLU A 8 -23.26 -2.52 -2.28
N MET A 9 -24.16 -1.99 -1.44
CA MET A 9 -23.87 -1.71 -0.03
C MET A 9 -23.50 -2.97 0.76
N LEU A 10 -24.16 -4.10 0.54
CA LEU A 10 -23.82 -5.38 1.16
C LEU A 10 -22.44 -5.86 0.75
N HIS A 11 -22.12 -5.81 -0.54
CA HIS A 11 -20.78 -6.16 -1.02
C HIS A 11 -19.68 -5.29 -0.39
N PHE A 12 -19.97 -4.00 -0.17
CA PHE A 12 -19.03 -3.09 0.49
C PHE A 12 -18.89 -3.31 1.98
N LEU A 13 -19.98 -3.64 2.69
CA LEU A 13 -19.93 -4.07 4.08
C LEU A 13 -19.03 -5.30 4.24
N ASP A 14 -19.13 -6.27 3.34
CA ASP A 14 -18.28 -7.45 3.34
C ASP A 14 -16.80 -7.08 3.09
N VAL A 15 -16.51 -6.21 2.13
CA VAL A 15 -15.14 -5.72 1.86
C VAL A 15 -14.58 -4.98 3.07
N GLU A 16 -15.34 -4.08 3.68
CA GLU A 16 -14.91 -3.30 4.86
C GLU A 16 -14.57 -4.22 6.05
N MET A 17 -15.33 -5.31 6.22
CA MET A 17 -15.05 -6.33 7.24
C MET A 17 -13.77 -7.14 6.96
N LEU A 18 -13.40 -7.33 5.69
CA LEU A 18 -12.18 -8.04 5.29
C LEU A 18 -10.92 -7.18 5.43
N LEU A 19 -11.03 -5.85 5.33
CA LEU A 19 -9.86 -4.95 5.34
C LEU A 19 -9.00 -5.08 6.61
N PRO A 20 -9.52 -5.12 7.85
CA PRO A 20 -8.69 -5.33 9.03
C PRO A 20 -7.92 -6.65 9.01
N ILE A 21 -8.49 -7.71 8.43
CA ILE A 21 -7.84 -9.01 8.28
C ILE A 21 -6.71 -8.89 7.25
N ALA A 22 -7.01 -8.32 6.08
CA ALA A 22 -6.04 -8.13 5.02
C ALA A 22 -4.86 -7.22 5.45
N ILE A 23 -5.14 -6.15 6.19
CA ILE A 23 -4.11 -5.24 6.73
C ILE A 23 -3.14 -6.03 7.61
N ARG A 24 -3.65 -6.90 8.51
CA ARG A 24 -2.80 -7.76 9.33
C ARG A 24 -2.05 -8.80 8.50
N GLY A 25 -2.67 -9.32 7.44
CA GLY A 25 -2.07 -10.27 6.53
C GLY A 25 -0.83 -9.75 5.80
N ILE A 26 -0.69 -8.43 5.62
CA ILE A 26 0.55 -7.82 5.10
C ILE A 26 1.77 -8.07 6.01
N LEU A 27 1.56 -8.28 7.31
CA LEU A 27 2.62 -8.60 8.26
C LEU A 27 2.82 -10.11 8.46
N SER A 28 2.07 -10.95 7.74
CA SER A 28 2.14 -12.41 7.85
C SER A 28 3.49 -12.94 7.35
N ASP A 29 4.05 -13.91 8.07
CA ASP A 29 5.21 -14.68 7.59
C ASP A 29 4.79 -15.86 6.68
N ASN A 30 3.49 -16.17 6.62
CA ASN A 30 2.93 -17.06 5.61
C ASN A 30 2.77 -16.32 4.29
N GLU A 31 3.50 -16.78 3.27
CA GLU A 31 3.60 -16.18 1.96
C GLU A 31 2.31 -16.24 1.13
N GLU A 32 1.53 -17.30 1.30
CA GLU A 32 0.21 -17.42 0.66
C GLU A 32 -0.74 -16.34 1.18
N VAL A 33 -0.84 -16.21 2.51
CA VAL A 33 -1.67 -15.19 3.17
C VAL A 33 -1.21 -13.78 2.78
N PHE A 34 0.11 -13.53 2.77
CA PHE A 34 0.67 -12.26 2.35
C PHE A 34 0.25 -11.92 0.91
N ASN A 35 0.42 -12.88 -0.02
CA ASN A 35 0.13 -12.69 -1.44
C ASN A 35 -1.37 -12.44 -1.68
N GLU A 36 -2.26 -13.18 -1.01
CA GLU A 36 -3.70 -12.94 -1.12
C GLU A 36 -4.09 -11.53 -0.63
N CYS A 37 -3.54 -11.09 0.49
CA CYS A 37 -3.81 -9.78 1.05
C CYS A 37 -3.25 -8.66 0.16
N GLN A 38 -2.02 -8.83 -0.33
CA GLN A 38 -1.39 -7.87 -1.24
C GLN A 38 -2.15 -7.78 -2.57
N TYR A 39 -2.58 -8.92 -3.13
CA TYR A 39 -3.43 -8.95 -4.32
C TYR A 39 -4.74 -8.22 -4.08
N LEU A 40 -5.44 -8.49 -2.97
CA LEU A 40 -6.69 -7.81 -2.62
C LEU A 40 -6.54 -6.29 -2.63
N PHE A 41 -5.49 -5.75 -2.00
CA PHE A 41 -5.30 -4.29 -1.98
C PHE A 41 -4.95 -3.72 -3.35
N LYS A 42 -4.04 -4.38 -4.10
CA LYS A 42 -3.73 -3.94 -5.47
C LYS A 42 -4.99 -3.94 -6.33
N ASP A 43 -5.82 -4.96 -6.20
CA ASP A 43 -7.06 -5.10 -6.93
C ASP A 43 -8.05 -3.99 -6.57
N LEU A 44 -8.27 -3.77 -5.27
CA LEU A 44 -9.16 -2.73 -4.76
C LEU A 44 -8.77 -1.33 -5.26
N PHE A 45 -7.47 -1.02 -5.26
CA PHE A 45 -6.98 0.30 -5.62
C PHE A 45 -6.76 0.49 -7.14
N MET A 46 -6.57 -0.59 -7.91
CA MET A 46 -6.34 -0.52 -9.36
C MET A 46 -7.61 -0.80 -10.19
N LYS A 47 -8.51 -1.71 -9.78
CA LYS A 47 -9.70 -2.08 -10.59
C LYS A 47 -10.80 -1.03 -10.60
N CYS A 48 -10.73 0.02 -9.78
CA CYS A 48 -11.65 1.15 -9.87
C CYS A 48 -11.58 1.91 -11.23
N GLN A 49 -10.70 1.48 -12.14
CA GLN A 49 -10.57 1.94 -13.53
C GLN A 49 -11.63 1.40 -14.51
N SER A 50 -12.31 0.26 -14.25
CA SER A 50 -13.11 -0.37 -15.32
C SER A 50 -14.36 0.46 -15.64
N THR A 51 -14.29 1.21 -16.73
CA THR A 51 -15.36 2.04 -17.33
C THR A 51 -16.53 1.25 -17.90
N ASP A 52 -16.62 -0.06 -17.62
CA ASP A 52 -17.78 -0.87 -17.95
C ASP A 52 -18.97 -0.42 -17.07
N ARG A 53 -19.67 0.60 -17.56
CA ARG A 53 -20.95 1.14 -17.04
C ARG A 53 -22.05 0.08 -16.84
N LYS A 54 -21.78 -1.19 -17.13
CA LYS A 54 -22.75 -2.31 -17.08
C LYS A 54 -22.43 -3.36 -16.01
N LYS A 55 -21.26 -3.38 -15.39
CA LYS A 55 -20.92 -4.38 -14.35
C LYS A 55 -20.08 -3.75 -13.23
N GLY A 56 -20.74 -3.45 -12.11
CA GLY A 56 -20.09 -3.10 -10.85
C GLY A 56 -19.61 -1.67 -10.80
N HIS A 57 -20.51 -0.74 -10.47
CA HIS A 57 -20.09 0.54 -9.94
C HIS A 57 -19.45 0.27 -8.57
N CYS A 58 -18.14 0.10 -8.50
CA CYS A 58 -17.48 0.55 -7.29
C CYS A 58 -17.53 2.07 -7.34
N THR A 59 -18.40 2.71 -6.54
CA THR A 59 -18.43 4.17 -6.52
C THR A 59 -17.06 4.67 -6.06
N ALA A 60 -16.39 5.50 -6.87
CA ALA A 60 -15.10 6.09 -6.55
C ALA A 60 -15.09 6.70 -5.13
N TYR A 61 -16.24 7.23 -4.68
CA TYR A 61 -16.46 7.70 -3.33
C TYR A 61 -16.15 6.64 -2.24
N THR A 62 -16.67 5.43 -2.36
CA THR A 62 -16.44 4.36 -1.38
C THR A 62 -14.98 3.94 -1.37
N VAL A 63 -14.36 3.75 -2.54
CA VAL A 63 -12.93 3.39 -2.60
C VAL A 63 -12.05 4.50 -2.04
N THR A 64 -12.38 5.77 -2.30
CA THR A 64 -11.71 6.92 -1.67
C THR A 64 -11.90 6.93 -0.15
N SER A 65 -13.10 6.61 0.35
CA SER A 65 -13.37 6.51 1.78
C SER A 65 -12.56 5.40 2.46
N LEU A 66 -12.51 4.21 1.84
CA LEU A 66 -11.71 3.08 2.30
C LEU A 66 -10.21 3.42 2.26
N PHE A 67 -9.74 4.02 1.17
CA PHE A 67 -8.37 4.49 1.02
C PHE A 67 -8.01 5.44 2.17
N ASN A 68 -8.81 6.48 2.41
CA ASN A 68 -8.54 7.46 3.48
C ASN A 68 -8.56 6.83 4.89
N SER A 69 -9.41 5.82 5.10
CA SER A 69 -9.57 5.16 6.41
C SER A 69 -8.44 4.18 6.72
N HIS A 70 -7.82 3.59 5.69
CA HIS A 70 -6.91 2.46 5.86
C HIS A 70 -5.49 2.67 5.32
N SER A 71 -5.26 3.67 4.45
CA SER A 71 -3.97 3.92 3.81
C SER A 71 -2.83 4.05 4.81
N SER A 72 -3.02 4.81 5.90
CA SER A 72 -2.00 4.99 6.94
C SER A 72 -1.52 3.66 7.56
N LYS A 73 -2.44 2.71 7.81
CA LYS A 73 -2.10 1.40 8.38
C LYS A 73 -1.40 0.51 7.38
N ILE A 74 -1.86 0.52 6.12
CA ILE A 74 -1.24 -0.26 5.04
C ILE A 74 0.18 0.25 4.79
N VAL A 75 0.36 1.57 4.68
CA VAL A 75 1.68 2.20 4.52
C VAL A 75 2.61 1.83 5.67
N LYS A 76 2.13 1.91 6.92
CA LYS A 76 2.92 1.50 8.08
C LYS A 76 3.37 0.05 8.00
N ASN A 77 2.48 -0.87 7.64
CA ASN A 77 2.82 -2.29 7.54
C ASN A 77 3.81 -2.56 6.39
N CYS A 78 3.62 -1.91 5.24
CA CYS A 78 4.57 -2.03 4.12
C CYS A 78 5.94 -1.47 4.48
N PHE A 79 5.98 -0.30 5.14
CA PHE A 79 7.22 0.29 5.62
C PHE A 79 7.96 -0.68 6.55
N GLN A 80 7.27 -1.24 7.55
CA GLN A 80 7.83 -2.22 8.47
C GLN A 80 8.34 -3.49 7.77
N VAL A 81 7.64 -3.99 6.76
CA VAL A 81 8.13 -5.13 5.96
C VAL A 81 9.41 -4.78 5.23
N ILE A 82 9.47 -3.62 4.56
CA ILE A 82 10.64 -3.16 3.81
C ILE A 82 11.84 -2.89 4.74
N THR A 83 11.61 -2.39 5.95
CA THR A 83 12.69 -2.11 6.90
C THR A 83 13.06 -3.28 7.80
N SER A 84 12.37 -4.43 7.72
CA SER A 84 12.63 -5.62 8.55
C SER A 84 13.41 -6.73 7.83
N ARG A 85 14.04 -7.63 8.59
CA ARG A 85 14.71 -8.83 8.03
C ARG A 85 13.68 -9.88 7.62
N ARG A 86 13.11 -9.70 6.43
CA ARG A 86 12.12 -10.62 5.85
C ARG A 86 12.56 -11.15 4.50
N LYS A 87 11.84 -12.16 4.00
CA LYS A 87 12.06 -12.69 2.65
C LYS A 87 11.93 -11.56 1.63
N ILE A 88 12.80 -11.58 0.63
CA ILE A 88 12.79 -10.61 -0.46
C ILE A 88 11.43 -10.56 -1.16
N SER A 89 10.71 -11.69 -1.28
CA SER A 89 9.35 -11.70 -1.89
C SER A 89 8.37 -10.77 -1.17
N PHE A 90 8.43 -10.67 0.16
CA PHE A 90 7.58 -9.75 0.94
C PHE A 90 7.98 -8.29 0.72
N VAL A 91 9.28 -8.01 0.71
CA VAL A 91 9.81 -6.67 0.42
C VAL A 91 9.36 -6.20 -0.97
N LYS A 92 9.49 -7.06 -1.98
CA LYS A 92 9.01 -6.80 -3.35
C LYS A 92 7.51 -6.54 -3.37
N GLY A 93 6.73 -7.38 -2.69
CA GLY A 93 5.27 -7.22 -2.61
C GLY A 93 4.84 -5.89 -1.99
N CYS A 94 5.52 -5.44 -0.94
CA CYS A 94 5.26 -4.16 -0.29
C CYS A 94 5.68 -2.95 -1.13
N GLY A 95 6.83 -3.02 -1.84
CA GLY A 95 7.24 -1.98 -2.79
C GLY A 95 6.20 -1.78 -3.90
N SER A 96 5.78 -2.89 -4.51
CA SER A 96 4.71 -2.94 -5.50
C SER A 96 3.39 -2.35 -4.98
N LEU A 97 2.99 -2.69 -3.75
CA LEU A 97 1.75 -2.21 -3.14
C LEU A 97 1.80 -0.70 -2.85
N LEU A 98 2.91 -0.18 -2.31
CA LEU A 98 3.06 1.25 -2.05
C LEU A 98 3.00 2.09 -3.33
N ASN A 99 3.64 1.63 -4.40
CA ASN A 99 3.53 2.27 -5.72
C ASN A 99 2.09 2.24 -6.26
N ALA A 100 1.40 1.10 -6.16
CA ALA A 100 0.00 0.98 -6.57
C ALA A 100 -0.91 1.94 -5.77
N MET A 101 -0.69 2.10 -4.47
CA MET A 101 -1.43 3.02 -3.63
C MET A 101 -1.20 4.49 -4.01
N ASN A 102 0.05 4.89 -4.28
CA ASN A 102 0.35 6.25 -4.73
C ASN A 102 -0.29 6.54 -6.09
N ASN A 103 -0.26 5.58 -7.00
CA ASN A 103 -0.93 5.66 -8.29
C ASN A 103 -2.46 5.73 -8.15
N ALA A 104 -3.04 5.04 -7.17
CA ALA A 104 -4.45 5.13 -6.86
C ALA A 104 -4.81 6.49 -6.25
N GLU A 105 -3.98 7.04 -5.35
CA GLU A 105 -4.16 8.38 -4.77
C GLU A 105 -4.31 9.43 -5.87
N LYS A 106 -3.35 9.47 -6.80
CA LYS A 106 -3.31 10.41 -7.94
C LYS A 106 -4.59 10.39 -8.78
N ARG A 107 -5.35 9.29 -8.74
CA ARG A 107 -6.59 9.08 -9.51
C ARG A 107 -7.86 9.31 -8.68
N LEU A 108 -7.89 8.77 -7.46
CA LEU A 108 -9.04 8.74 -6.56
C LEU A 108 -9.22 10.06 -5.81
N VAL A 109 -8.11 10.70 -5.47
CA VAL A 109 -8.06 11.96 -4.73
C VAL A 109 -7.59 13.02 -5.71
N GLN A 110 -8.54 13.70 -6.35
CA GLN A 110 -8.22 14.78 -7.29
C GLN A 110 -7.56 15.93 -6.54
N GLY A 111 -6.23 15.99 -6.59
CA GLY A 111 -5.39 17.00 -5.96
C GLY A 111 -4.08 16.37 -5.50
N ASN A 112 -2.98 17.11 -5.61
CA ASN A 112 -1.65 16.67 -5.20
C ASN A 112 -1.52 16.69 -3.66
N TYR A 113 -2.37 15.95 -2.96
CA TYR A 113 -2.42 15.94 -1.50
C TYR A 113 -1.27 15.14 -0.87
N ASN A 114 -0.55 14.34 -1.66
CA ASN A 114 0.62 13.57 -1.24
C ASN A 114 0.34 12.78 0.05
N VAL A 115 -0.83 12.13 0.11
CA VAL A 115 -1.35 11.38 1.26
C VAL A 115 -0.42 10.22 1.61
N ILE A 116 -0.01 9.42 0.62
CA ILE A 116 0.91 8.31 0.84
C ILE A 116 2.28 8.82 1.33
N ALA A 117 2.83 9.86 0.71
CA ALA A 117 4.08 10.48 1.17
C ALA A 117 3.96 11.03 2.61
N THR A 118 2.82 11.62 2.95
CA THR A 118 2.53 12.12 4.30
C THR A 118 2.49 10.97 5.32
N HIS A 119 1.89 9.83 4.95
CA HIS A 119 1.89 8.64 5.79
C HIS A 119 3.29 8.05 5.96
N ILE A 120 4.09 7.97 4.89
CA ILE A 120 5.49 7.53 4.95
C ILE A 120 6.27 8.42 5.91
N ARG A 121 6.16 9.75 5.76
CA ARG A 121 6.83 10.71 6.63
C ARG A 121 6.43 10.54 8.10
N LYS A 122 5.14 10.28 8.36
CA LYS A 122 4.65 10.02 9.72
C LYS A 122 5.26 8.75 10.30
N VAL A 123 5.23 7.66 9.55
CA VAL A 123 5.81 6.38 9.98
C VAL A 123 7.30 6.52 10.21
N TRP A 124 8.04 7.12 9.27
CA TRP A 124 9.48 7.36 9.39
C TRP A 124 9.85 8.15 10.66
N LYS A 125 9.05 9.15 11.07
CA LYS A 125 9.25 9.88 12.33
C LYS A 125 8.93 9.07 13.59
N GLU A 126 8.14 8.01 13.49
CA GLU A 126 7.75 7.13 14.60
C GLU A 126 8.73 5.96 14.78
N GLU A 127 9.64 5.73 13.84
CA GLU A 127 10.64 4.64 13.90
C GLU A 127 11.80 4.96 14.84
N ASP A 128 12.62 3.95 15.11
CA ASP A 128 13.82 4.09 15.95
C ASP A 128 14.76 5.19 15.40
N GLU A 129 15.44 5.89 16.31
CA GLU A 129 16.26 7.07 16.02
C GLU A 129 17.28 6.86 14.89
N LYS A 130 17.81 5.63 14.75
CA LYS A 130 18.72 5.27 13.66
C LYS A 130 18.06 5.39 12.29
N ILE A 131 16.83 4.90 12.14
CA ILE A 131 16.06 4.94 10.89
C ILE A 131 15.56 6.36 10.65
N SER A 132 15.02 7.01 11.69
CA SER A 132 14.45 8.36 11.58
C SER A 132 15.50 9.47 11.45
N SER A 133 16.79 9.18 11.61
CA SER A 133 17.89 10.12 11.37
C SER A 133 18.43 10.07 9.94
N ASP A 134 18.12 9.00 9.20
CA ASP A 134 18.56 8.80 7.83
C ASP A 134 17.58 9.43 6.85
N GLU A 135 17.80 10.70 6.52
CA GLU A 135 17.03 11.43 5.50
C GLU A 135 17.18 10.77 4.11
N SER A 136 18.31 10.12 3.82
CA SER A 136 18.51 9.43 2.54
C SER A 136 17.60 8.22 2.39
N LEU A 137 17.29 7.55 3.51
CA LEU A 137 16.32 6.47 3.54
C LEU A 137 14.90 6.99 3.27
N TYR A 138 14.53 8.12 3.88
CA TYR A 138 13.25 8.77 3.59
C TYR A 138 13.13 9.12 2.11
N ASP A 139 14.15 9.74 1.52
CA ASP A 139 14.17 10.10 0.10
C ASP A 139 13.99 8.87 -0.81
N LYS A 140 14.63 7.74 -0.50
CA LYS A 140 14.44 6.48 -1.24
C LYS A 140 13.00 5.96 -1.16
N PHE A 141 12.33 6.11 -0.01
CA PHE A 141 10.91 5.75 0.11
C PHE A 141 10.01 6.66 -0.74
N ILE A 142 10.36 7.95 -0.86
CA ILE A 142 9.66 8.87 -1.77
C ILE A 142 9.89 8.46 -3.23
N GLU A 143 11.13 8.16 -3.62
CA GLU A 143 11.48 7.66 -4.95
C GLU A 143 10.72 6.37 -5.30
N LEU A 144 10.59 5.44 -4.33
CA LEU A 144 9.84 4.20 -4.48
C LEU A 144 8.37 4.45 -4.82
N ILE A 145 7.69 5.35 -4.09
CA ILE A 145 6.27 5.60 -4.37
C ILE A 145 6.06 6.37 -5.66
N ASP A 146 6.99 7.23 -6.04
CA ASP A 146 6.93 8.02 -7.29
C ASP A 146 7.53 7.32 -8.51
N SER A 147 8.03 6.10 -8.34
CA SER A 147 8.52 5.25 -9.43
C SER A 147 7.50 5.12 -10.56
N THR A 148 8.01 5.14 -11.80
CA THR A 148 7.17 5.15 -13.00
C THR A 148 6.60 3.76 -13.28
N THR A 149 7.34 2.71 -12.92
CA THR A 149 6.93 1.31 -13.11
C THR A 149 6.90 0.55 -11.79
N GLU A 150 6.14 -0.55 -11.79
CA GLU A 150 6.11 -1.46 -10.64
C GLU A 150 7.48 -2.11 -10.43
N GLU A 151 8.18 -2.47 -11.50
CA GLU A 151 9.51 -3.08 -11.44
C GLU A 151 10.53 -2.16 -10.77
N GLU A 152 10.51 -0.86 -11.11
CA GLU A 152 11.38 0.14 -10.49
C GLU A 152 11.11 0.26 -8.99
N ALA A 153 9.83 0.35 -8.59
CA ALA A 153 9.43 0.41 -7.19
C ALA A 153 9.88 -0.84 -6.40
N VAL A 154 9.78 -2.00 -7.04
CA VAL A 154 10.20 -3.29 -6.46
C VAL A 154 11.71 -3.32 -6.23
N GLU A 155 12.50 -2.90 -7.21
CA GLU A 155 13.97 -2.88 -7.09
C GLU A 155 14.44 -1.84 -6.06
N LEU A 156 13.80 -0.67 -5.98
CA LEU A 156 14.06 0.32 -4.93
C LEU A 156 13.74 -0.23 -3.53
N ALA A 157 12.62 -0.94 -3.36
CA ALA A 157 12.28 -1.58 -2.08
C ALA A 157 13.35 -2.58 -1.64
N VAL A 158 13.86 -3.39 -2.57
CA VAL A 158 14.94 -4.34 -2.31
C VAL A 158 16.24 -3.61 -1.97
N SER A 159 16.57 -2.53 -2.69
CA SER A 159 17.75 -1.70 -2.44
C SER A 159 17.72 -1.06 -1.04
N ILE A 160 16.56 -0.53 -0.63
CA ILE A 160 16.33 0.00 0.73
C ILE A 160 16.58 -1.09 1.77
N ASN A 161 15.94 -2.25 1.63
CA ASN A 161 16.07 -3.36 2.58
C ASN A 161 17.53 -3.85 2.66
N ALA A 162 18.18 -4.01 1.51
CA ALA A 162 19.57 -4.42 1.42
C ALA A 162 20.52 -3.41 2.09
N GLY A 163 20.31 -2.11 1.91
CA GLY A 163 21.10 -1.06 2.56
C GLY A 163 21.09 -1.17 4.08
N LEU A 164 19.92 -1.41 4.67
CA LEU A 164 19.75 -1.54 6.12
C LEU A 164 20.51 -2.75 6.72
N TYR A 165 20.67 -3.82 5.95
CA TYR A 165 21.21 -5.09 6.46
C TYR A 165 22.59 -5.46 5.93
N ASN A 166 23.02 -4.90 4.81
CA ASN A 166 24.38 -5.05 4.31
C ASN A 166 25.37 -4.10 5.02
N GLU A 167 24.89 -2.98 5.57
CA GLU A 167 25.73 -2.07 6.38
C GLU A 167 25.93 -2.55 7.83
N LEU A 168 25.13 -3.51 8.31
CA LEU A 168 25.26 -4.12 9.65
C LEU A 168 26.32 -5.24 9.74
N ILE A 169 27.15 -5.43 8.69
CA ILE A 169 28.25 -6.42 8.65
C ILE A 169 29.64 -5.74 8.59
N LYS A 170 29.74 -4.44 8.90
CA LYS A 170 31.04 -3.77 9.07
C LYS A 170 31.35 -3.46 10.53
#